data_AF-A0A2K0TLU2-F1
#
_entry.id   AF-A0A2K0TLU2-F1
#
_cell.length_a   1.000
_cell.length_b   1.000
_cell.length_c   1.000
_cell.angle_alpha   90.00
_cell.angle_beta   90.00
_cell.angle_gamma   90.00
#
_symmetry.space_group_name_H-M   'P 1'
#
loop_
_entity.id
_entity.type
_entity.pdbx_description
1 polymer ?
#
loop_
_entity_poly.entity_id
_entity_poly.type
_entity_poly.pdbx_seq_one_letter_code
_entity_poly.pdbx_strand_id
1 'polypeptide(L)'
;MNPAFFRLNILNHFIIEELDWRILDLNLDILTQNIAGQNSQDGNAKASSKTVNIGDHLRKLTLYSSGNWSVLYHWLSKNGLATLPKLTRVEIEIITLDPADGSHDQDTRDFYLKMAKAYKAELETRHSEMKKVYEMDREKYPRLNFGYELTVKIEARWYYPPPPHEPEEPTAQVPKHQFTGQLGPCQKFLDDLTQVHLAETKQGTIDEESKDDISSNKDLSHEAVEDSQGHIRRLQEYALRRNPKDSDNRIKIAVIDNGADKIRSIIGEMIAKGVSYVTADLADQYGSDRILPWWMVSDAHGTQMASLIGQTNPYCRLYIARVGKGRNDIDPKNAAKAIRWALDQNVDIISMSWTTKKNDRNLQAAISDASNPNSNKRPTLMFCSTADEGVYSETIYPADYGNNVVKVSATDRWGRLSAKSQSTQPVDIQIPGENIEAVGPAYIGSVLPTVSGSSVATALAAGIASLALLLLRTYNKLEAREVNKIYSKEGIMKVFKKMEADKAGIQLHNLFPREITNETKEQLAKDWKVSNFNFL
;
A
#
# COMPACT_ATOMS: atom_id res chain seq x y z
N MET A 1 16.14 6.86 0.88
CA MET A 1 17.32 7.69 1.24
C MET A 1 16.92 8.69 2.30
N ASN A 2 17.52 8.63 3.49
CA ASN A 2 17.26 9.55 4.58
C ASN A 2 17.82 10.95 4.22
N PRO A 3 17.05 12.04 4.33
CA PRO A 3 17.56 13.38 4.00
C PRO A 3 18.77 13.82 4.84
N ALA A 4 18.88 13.35 6.08
CA ALA A 4 20.07 13.58 6.91
C ALA A 4 21.30 12.84 6.35
N PHE A 5 21.12 11.61 5.86
CA PHE A 5 22.18 10.86 5.19
C PHE A 5 22.65 11.55 3.91
N PHE A 6 21.70 11.99 3.06
CA PHE A 6 22.03 12.70 1.83
C PHE A 6 22.81 13.97 2.13
N ARG A 7 22.40 14.70 3.17
CA ARG A 7 23.12 15.89 3.63
C ARG A 7 24.56 15.59 4.07
N LEU A 8 24.73 14.61 4.94
CA LEU A 8 26.03 14.27 5.51
C LEU A 8 27.00 13.73 4.46
N ASN A 9 26.54 12.85 3.57
CA ASN A 9 27.42 12.08 2.68
C ASN A 9 27.50 12.61 1.26
N ILE A 10 26.48 13.34 0.79
CA ILE A 10 26.47 13.93 -0.55
C ILE A 10 26.66 15.43 -0.43
N LEU A 11 25.81 16.11 0.34
CA LEU A 11 25.77 17.57 0.31
C LEU A 11 27.06 18.22 0.85
N ASN A 12 27.69 17.62 1.85
CA ASN A 12 28.95 18.14 2.39
C ASN A 12 30.19 17.83 1.54
N HIS A 13 30.08 16.93 0.56
CA HIS A 13 31.23 16.39 -0.17
C HIS A 13 31.28 16.79 -1.65
N PHE A 14 30.15 17.20 -2.23
CA PHE A 14 30.04 17.53 -3.66
C PHE A 14 29.54 18.95 -3.87
N ILE A 15 30.10 19.62 -4.89
CA ILE A 15 29.52 20.86 -5.42
C ILE A 15 28.40 20.44 -6.38
N ILE A 16 27.16 20.79 -6.03
CA ILE A 16 25.97 20.47 -6.82
C ILE A 16 25.46 21.76 -7.46
N GLU A 17 25.57 21.86 -8.79
CA GLU A 17 25.01 22.99 -9.54
C GLU A 17 23.56 22.72 -10.00
N GLU A 18 23.19 21.45 -10.18
CA GLU A 18 21.86 21.03 -10.62
C GLU A 18 21.36 19.88 -9.75
N LEU A 19 20.16 20.02 -9.17
CA LEU A 19 19.57 19.02 -8.29
C LEU A 19 18.14 18.68 -8.72
N ASP A 20 17.91 17.42 -9.07
CA ASP A 20 16.60 16.84 -9.29
C ASP A 20 16.19 16.05 -8.04
N TRP A 21 15.44 16.69 -7.14
CA TRP A 21 15.13 16.13 -5.82
C TRP A 21 13.93 15.19 -5.87
N ARG A 22 14.16 13.91 -6.15
CA ARG A 22 13.11 12.89 -6.31
C ARG A 22 12.56 12.32 -5.00
N ILE A 23 12.28 13.18 -4.02
CA ILE A 23 11.49 12.86 -2.83
C ILE A 23 10.43 13.93 -2.67
N LEU A 24 9.16 13.53 -2.54
CA LEU A 24 8.07 14.49 -2.40
C LEU A 24 8.24 15.39 -1.18
N ASP A 25 7.79 16.64 -1.32
CA ASP A 25 7.62 17.60 -0.24
C ASP A 25 8.91 17.82 0.58
N LEU A 26 10.02 18.08 -0.12
CA LEU A 26 11.29 18.45 0.48
C LEU A 26 11.15 19.51 1.58
N ASN A 27 11.65 19.20 2.78
CA ASN A 27 11.96 20.24 3.75
C ASN A 27 13.22 21.00 3.31
N LEU A 28 13.07 22.28 2.97
CA LEU A 28 14.18 23.10 2.48
C LEU A 28 15.30 23.28 3.50
N ASP A 29 15.08 23.04 4.79
CA ASP A 29 16.12 23.07 5.82
C ASP A 29 17.36 22.25 5.43
N ILE A 30 17.16 21.14 4.71
CA ILE A 30 18.23 20.27 4.19
C ILE A 30 19.17 21.02 3.24
N LEU A 31 18.64 21.98 2.49
CA LEU A 31 19.39 22.81 1.55
C LEU A 31 19.82 24.17 2.15
N THR A 32 19.10 24.68 3.15
CA THR A 32 19.23 26.08 3.60
C THR A 32 19.90 26.26 4.97
N GLN A 33 19.84 25.29 5.89
CA GLN A 33 20.46 25.44 7.21
C GLN A 33 22.00 25.33 7.13
N ASN A 34 22.74 25.87 8.10
CA ASN A 34 24.18 25.66 8.25
C ASN A 34 24.41 24.88 9.56
N ILE A 35 25.04 23.71 9.54
CA ILE A 35 25.46 23.03 10.78
C ILE A 35 26.75 23.71 11.25
N ALA A 36 26.60 24.86 11.89
CA ALA A 36 27.61 25.38 12.79
C ALA A 36 26.97 25.34 14.20
N GLY A 37 27.28 24.31 14.99
CA GLY A 37 27.06 24.37 16.44
C GLY A 37 26.14 23.34 17.11
N GLN A 38 25.94 22.14 16.58
CA GLN A 38 25.39 21.02 17.38
C GLN A 38 26.31 19.80 17.31
N ASN A 39 27.44 19.91 18.00
CA ASN A 39 28.21 18.84 18.65
C ASN A 39 29.53 19.43 19.16
N SER A 40 29.46 20.10 20.29
CA SER A 40 30.65 20.41 21.09
C SER A 40 30.26 20.36 22.57
N GLN A 41 30.10 19.15 23.10
CA GLN A 41 30.33 18.89 24.52
C GLN A 41 31.63 18.11 24.78
N ASP A 42 32.39 17.75 23.74
CA ASP A 42 33.74 17.22 23.93
C ASP A 42 34.76 18.16 23.26
N GLY A 43 35.49 18.86 24.13
CA GLY A 43 36.63 19.68 23.74
C GLY A 43 37.78 18.80 23.27
N ASN A 44 37.86 18.55 21.97
CA ASN A 44 39.11 18.44 21.20
C ASN A 44 38.83 17.95 19.77
N ALA A 45 38.68 18.87 18.81
CA ALA A 45 38.98 18.57 17.41
C ALA A 45 39.41 19.85 16.68
N LYS A 46 40.57 19.74 16.03
CA LYS A 46 41.23 20.78 15.23
C LYS A 46 40.36 21.23 14.05
N ALA A 47 40.49 22.51 13.71
CA ALA A 47 39.94 23.12 12.52
C ALA A 47 40.45 22.45 11.23
N SER A 48 39.53 22.03 10.36
CA SER A 48 39.47 22.37 8.92
C SER A 48 38.65 21.34 8.15
N SER A 49 37.36 21.60 7.97
CA SER A 49 36.66 21.16 6.76
C SER A 49 35.83 22.36 6.32
N LYS A 50 36.17 22.94 5.17
CA LYS A 50 35.30 23.94 4.53
C LYS A 50 33.99 23.22 4.22
N THR A 51 32.98 23.41 5.05
CA THR A 51 31.63 22.95 4.72
C THR A 51 31.20 23.70 3.46
N VAL A 52 31.19 22.98 2.33
CA VAL A 52 30.64 23.49 1.07
C VAL A 52 29.14 23.62 1.30
N ASN A 53 28.64 24.86 1.42
CA ASN A 53 27.20 25.07 1.45
C ASN A 53 26.68 25.05 0.02
N ILE A 54 25.92 24.01 -0.34
CA ILE A 54 25.35 23.86 -1.68
C ILE A 54 24.43 25.01 -2.07
N GLY A 55 23.77 25.66 -1.10
CA GLY A 55 22.97 26.84 -1.42
C GLY A 55 23.77 27.89 -2.19
N ASP A 56 25.09 27.96 -1.95
CA ASP A 56 25.99 28.89 -2.61
C ASP A 56 26.37 28.48 -4.04
N HIS A 57 26.04 27.28 -4.49
CA HIS A 57 26.42 26.73 -5.80
C HIS A 57 25.24 26.27 -6.65
N LEU A 58 24.08 25.98 -6.04
CA LEU A 58 22.92 25.45 -6.73
C LEU A 58 22.32 26.48 -7.70
N ARG A 59 22.24 26.11 -8.98
CA ARG A 59 21.73 26.93 -10.10
C ARG A 59 20.38 26.44 -10.61
N LYS A 60 20.16 25.13 -10.65
CA LYS A 60 18.90 24.52 -11.09
C LYS A 60 18.37 23.55 -10.04
N LEU A 61 17.08 23.64 -9.75
CA LEU A 61 16.41 22.78 -8.78
C LEU A 61 15.06 22.31 -9.32
N THR A 62 14.87 21.00 -9.38
CA THR A 62 13.56 20.37 -9.64
C THR A 62 13.03 19.78 -8.34
N LEU A 63 11.81 20.16 -7.97
CA LEU A 63 11.10 19.74 -6.77
C LEU A 63 9.78 19.06 -7.14
N TYR A 64 9.39 18.05 -6.37
CA TYR A 64 8.11 17.37 -6.55
C TYR A 64 7.26 17.56 -5.31
N SER A 65 6.02 17.98 -5.49
CA SER A 65 5.07 18.17 -4.40
C SER A 65 3.89 17.21 -4.51
N SER A 66 3.40 16.77 -3.36
CA SER A 66 2.14 16.04 -3.26
C SER A 66 0.89 16.91 -3.46
N GLY A 67 1.06 18.22 -3.62
CA GLY A 67 -0.03 19.19 -3.54
C GLY A 67 -0.27 19.70 -2.11
N ASN A 68 0.69 19.54 -1.20
CA ASN A 68 0.62 20.15 0.12
C ASN A 68 0.90 21.67 0.02
N TRP A 69 -0.15 22.48 0.19
CA TRP A 69 -0.04 23.94 0.09
C TRP A 69 0.97 24.54 1.06
N SER A 70 1.05 24.05 2.30
CA SER A 70 1.98 24.60 3.29
C SER A 70 3.44 24.45 2.86
N VAL A 71 3.75 23.34 2.19
CA VAL A 71 5.09 23.07 1.64
C VAL A 71 5.37 23.98 0.44
N LEU A 72 4.45 24.03 -0.53
CA LEU A 72 4.55 24.89 -1.70
C LEU A 72 4.69 26.38 -1.32
N TYR A 73 3.89 26.83 -0.36
CA TYR A 73 3.93 28.17 0.20
C TYR A 73 5.26 28.46 0.88
N HIS A 74 5.76 27.51 1.69
CA HIS A 74 7.05 27.65 2.36
C HIS A 74 8.20 27.75 1.35
N TRP A 75 8.17 26.98 0.25
CA TRP A 75 9.19 27.03 -0.79
C TRP A 75 9.34 28.43 -1.41
N LEU A 76 8.24 29.13 -1.67
CA LEU A 76 8.24 30.51 -2.19
C LEU A 76 8.26 31.59 -1.11
N SER A 77 8.45 31.22 0.16
CA SER A 77 8.59 32.19 1.25
C SER A 77 9.99 32.83 1.26
N LYS A 78 10.15 33.92 2.02
CA LYS A 78 11.45 34.59 2.22
C LYS A 78 12.48 33.68 2.90
N ASN A 79 12.04 32.65 3.61
CA ASN A 79 12.91 31.67 4.27
C ASN A 79 13.09 30.39 3.44
N GLY A 80 12.48 30.33 2.24
CA GLY A 80 12.52 29.19 1.34
C GLY A 80 13.61 29.32 0.29
N LEU A 81 13.26 29.06 -0.97
CA LEU A 81 14.17 29.01 -2.12
C LEU A 81 14.90 30.32 -2.36
N ALA A 82 14.31 31.45 -1.95
CA ALA A 82 14.94 32.76 -2.07
C ALA A 82 16.25 32.88 -1.28
N THR A 83 16.51 32.00 -0.32
CA THR A 83 17.77 31.99 0.43
C THR A 83 18.95 31.41 -0.36
N LEU A 84 18.71 30.84 -1.55
CA LEU A 84 19.72 30.23 -2.41
C LEU A 84 20.29 31.27 -3.41
N PRO A 85 21.49 31.82 -3.18
CA PRO A 85 21.99 33.01 -3.87
C PRO A 85 22.26 32.83 -5.37
N LYS A 86 22.61 31.61 -5.83
CA LYS A 86 22.96 31.34 -7.24
C LYS A 86 21.86 30.66 -8.04
N LEU A 87 20.68 30.49 -7.45
CA LEU A 87 19.56 29.83 -8.10
C LEU A 87 19.10 30.64 -9.31
N THR A 88 19.02 29.99 -10.46
CA THR A 88 18.63 30.59 -11.75
C THR A 88 17.35 29.99 -12.30
N ARG A 89 17.07 28.70 -12.01
CA ARG A 89 15.88 28.01 -12.49
C ARG A 89 15.33 27.08 -11.42
N VAL A 90 14.02 27.13 -11.23
CA VAL A 90 13.26 26.26 -10.34
C VAL A 90 12.13 25.64 -11.13
N GLU A 91 12.02 24.32 -11.05
CA GLU A 91 10.89 23.57 -11.56
C GLU A 91 10.16 22.90 -10.40
N ILE A 92 8.85 23.11 -10.31
CA ILE A 92 7.98 22.44 -9.34
C ILE A 92 7.00 21.55 -10.10
N GLU A 93 7.04 20.26 -9.83
CA GLU A 93 6.11 19.28 -10.35
C GLU A 93 5.08 18.91 -9.27
N ILE A 94 3.82 19.32 -9.45
CA ILE A 94 2.73 18.91 -8.57
C ILE A 94 2.19 17.56 -9.06
N ILE A 95 2.42 16.52 -8.26
CA ILE A 95 2.08 15.14 -8.62
C ILE A 95 0.57 14.92 -8.55
N THR A 96 0.03 14.35 -9.62
CA THR A 96 -1.31 13.79 -9.68
C THR A 96 -1.20 12.32 -10.04
N LEU A 97 -1.64 11.44 -9.14
CA LEU A 97 -1.70 10.01 -9.47
C LEU A 97 -2.79 9.75 -10.50
N ASP A 98 -2.55 8.81 -11.41
CA ASP A 98 -3.57 8.39 -12.37
C ASP A 98 -4.84 7.98 -11.61
N PRO A 99 -6.00 8.60 -11.91
CA PRO A 99 -7.25 8.16 -11.34
C PRO A 99 -7.56 6.77 -11.86
N ALA A 100 -8.26 6.02 -11.02
CA ALA A 100 -8.87 4.79 -11.43
C ALA A 100 -9.97 5.03 -12.48
N ASP A 101 -10.22 4.05 -13.35
CA ASP A 101 -11.41 4.08 -14.21
C ASP A 101 -12.66 3.92 -13.33
N GLY A 102 -13.40 5.03 -13.13
CA GLY A 102 -14.63 5.12 -12.33
C GLY A 102 -15.16 6.57 -12.26
N SER A 103 -16.49 6.77 -12.21
CA SER A 103 -17.09 8.12 -12.19
C SER A 103 -16.66 8.94 -10.97
N HIS A 104 -16.62 8.31 -9.80
CA HIS A 104 -16.18 8.96 -8.56
C HIS A 104 -14.68 9.29 -8.56
N ASP A 105 -13.89 8.49 -9.25
CA ASP A 105 -12.45 8.70 -9.41
C ASP A 105 -12.17 9.85 -10.39
N GLN A 106 -13.03 10.04 -11.40
CA GLN A 106 -13.00 11.18 -12.31
C GLN A 106 -13.35 12.49 -11.58
N ASP A 107 -14.41 12.50 -10.76
CA ASP A 107 -14.75 13.68 -9.94
C ASP A 107 -13.60 14.05 -8.99
N THR A 108 -12.97 13.05 -8.39
CA THR A 108 -11.81 13.24 -7.50
C THR A 108 -10.60 13.78 -8.26
N ARG A 109 -10.33 13.26 -9.46
CA ARG A 109 -9.26 13.76 -10.35
C ARG A 109 -9.51 15.21 -10.72
N ASP A 110 -10.72 15.53 -11.16
CA ASP A 110 -11.10 16.87 -11.61
C ASP A 110 -10.99 17.87 -10.46
N PHE A 111 -11.36 17.45 -9.24
CA PHE A 111 -11.13 18.22 -8.03
C PHE A 111 -9.63 18.51 -7.80
N TYR A 112 -8.78 17.49 -7.77
CA TYR A 112 -7.34 17.67 -7.57
C TYR A 112 -6.68 18.49 -8.69
N LEU A 113 -7.12 18.31 -9.92
CA LEU A 113 -6.63 19.06 -11.06
C LEU A 113 -7.03 20.54 -10.97
N LYS A 114 -8.27 20.83 -10.60
CA LYS A 114 -8.74 22.20 -10.35
C LYS A 114 -7.92 22.86 -9.24
N MET A 115 -7.67 22.13 -8.15
CA MET A 115 -6.84 22.60 -7.05
C MET A 115 -5.39 22.85 -7.49
N ALA A 116 -4.76 21.93 -8.23
CA ALA A 116 -3.40 22.10 -8.74
C ALA A 116 -3.28 23.30 -9.69
N LYS A 117 -4.29 23.56 -10.53
CA LYS A 117 -4.38 24.76 -11.36
C LYS A 117 -4.43 26.04 -10.53
N ALA A 118 -5.23 26.05 -9.45
CA ALA A 118 -5.30 27.19 -8.54
C ALA A 118 -3.96 27.44 -7.83
N TYR A 119 -3.33 26.38 -7.31
CA TYR A 119 -2.01 26.49 -6.69
C TYR A 119 -0.94 26.98 -7.67
N LYS A 120 -0.92 26.46 -8.90
CA LYS A 120 -0.01 26.96 -9.94
C LYS A 120 -0.15 28.47 -10.13
N ALA A 121 -1.37 28.96 -10.32
CA ALA A 121 -1.62 30.39 -10.54
C ALA A 121 -1.18 31.25 -9.34
N GLU A 122 -1.45 30.79 -8.12
CA GLU A 122 -1.05 31.49 -6.89
C GLU A 122 0.49 31.52 -6.73
N LEU A 123 1.17 30.40 -6.98
CA LEU A 123 2.63 30.31 -6.91
C LEU A 123 3.30 31.24 -7.93
N GLU A 124 2.83 31.24 -9.17
CA GLU A 124 3.34 32.10 -10.25
C GLU A 124 3.10 33.59 -9.94
N THR A 125 1.91 33.94 -9.45
CA THR A 125 1.56 35.32 -9.04
C THR A 125 2.47 35.80 -7.92
N ARG A 126 2.56 35.01 -6.84
CA ARG A 126 3.39 35.33 -5.68
C ARG A 126 4.86 35.49 -6.04
N HIS A 127 5.38 34.59 -6.87
CA HIS A 127 6.76 34.68 -7.35
C HIS A 127 6.99 35.95 -8.18
N SER A 128 6.07 36.28 -9.09
CA SER A 128 6.15 37.51 -9.90
C SER A 128 6.16 38.77 -9.04
N GLU A 129 5.30 38.85 -8.03
CA GLU A 129 5.24 39.98 -7.10
C GLU A 129 6.52 40.13 -6.28
N MET A 130 7.03 39.03 -5.70
CA MET A 130 8.28 39.04 -4.95
C MET A 130 9.48 39.38 -5.83
N LYS A 131 9.50 38.91 -7.08
CA LYS A 131 10.54 39.23 -8.06
C LYS A 131 10.56 40.72 -8.41
N LYS A 132 9.40 41.34 -8.63
CA LYS A 132 9.30 42.80 -8.85
C LYS A 132 9.86 43.59 -7.66
N VAL A 133 9.46 43.24 -6.44
CA VAL A 133 9.96 43.89 -5.22
C VAL A 133 11.48 43.71 -5.08
N TYR A 134 11.99 42.51 -5.38
CA TYR A 134 13.41 42.20 -5.36
C TYR A 134 14.23 43.00 -6.39
N GLU A 135 13.71 43.16 -7.61
CA GLU A 135 14.36 43.90 -8.70
C GLU A 135 14.34 45.42 -8.46
N MET A 136 13.30 45.95 -7.81
CA MET A 136 13.18 47.39 -7.50
C MET A 136 14.08 47.86 -6.35
N ASP A 137 14.38 47.00 -5.38
CA ASP A 137 15.13 47.38 -4.17
C ASP A 137 16.05 46.24 -3.69
N ARG A 138 17.12 46.01 -4.46
CA ARG A 138 18.08 44.93 -4.20
C ARG A 138 18.90 45.15 -2.92
N GLU A 139 19.08 46.41 -2.52
CA GLU A 139 19.84 46.79 -1.32
C GLU A 139 19.07 46.48 -0.03
N LYS A 140 17.73 46.52 -0.06
CA LYS A 140 16.88 46.19 1.10
C LYS A 140 16.81 44.70 1.43
N TYR A 141 17.09 43.83 0.47
CA TYR A 141 17.06 42.37 0.66
C TYR A 141 18.34 41.68 0.12
N PRO A 142 19.53 42.01 0.65
CA PRO A 142 20.81 41.62 0.06
C PRO A 142 21.10 40.10 0.16
N ARG A 143 20.33 39.37 0.97
CA ARG A 143 20.48 37.92 1.21
C ARG A 143 19.42 37.07 0.52
N LEU A 144 18.49 37.69 -0.22
CA LEU A 144 17.42 36.97 -0.91
C LEU A 144 17.63 37.03 -2.42
N ASN A 145 17.18 36.00 -3.13
CA ASN A 145 17.24 35.87 -4.58
C ASN A 145 15.87 35.37 -5.09
N PHE A 146 15.03 36.30 -5.54
CA PHE A 146 13.80 35.98 -6.29
C PHE A 146 13.98 36.13 -7.81
N GLY A 147 15.23 36.23 -8.29
CA GLY A 147 15.54 36.46 -9.70
C GLY A 147 15.39 35.22 -10.58
N TYR A 148 15.29 34.03 -10.00
CA TYR A 148 15.20 32.77 -10.72
C TYR A 148 13.95 32.68 -11.61
N GLU A 149 14.01 31.83 -12.63
CA GLU A 149 12.86 31.43 -13.43
C GLU A 149 12.09 30.34 -12.69
N LEU A 150 10.77 30.51 -12.51
CA LEU A 150 9.90 29.52 -11.89
C LEU A 150 9.02 28.88 -12.96
N THR A 151 9.08 27.55 -13.08
CA THR A 151 8.15 26.75 -13.86
C THR A 151 7.36 25.84 -12.94
N VAL A 152 6.02 25.93 -12.98
CA VAL A 152 5.14 25.01 -12.25
C VAL A 152 4.42 24.10 -13.24
N LYS A 153 4.70 22.79 -13.15
CA LYS A 153 4.02 21.74 -13.90
C LYS A 153 2.94 21.10 -13.03
N ILE A 154 1.76 20.92 -13.62
CA ILE A 154 0.63 20.19 -13.03
C ILE A 154 0.42 18.91 -13.82
N GLU A 155 -0.35 17.96 -13.27
CA GLU A 155 -0.56 16.63 -13.87
C GLU A 155 0.74 15.84 -14.04
N ALA A 156 1.77 16.18 -13.28
CA ALA A 156 3.00 15.39 -13.26
C ALA A 156 2.70 14.01 -12.67
N ARG A 157 3.21 12.95 -13.30
CA ARG A 157 3.06 11.59 -12.77
C ARG A 157 4.34 11.16 -12.08
N TRP A 158 4.18 10.34 -11.05
CA TRP A 158 5.32 9.74 -10.37
C TRP A 158 5.75 8.46 -11.10
N TYR A 159 6.85 8.52 -11.86
CA TYR A 159 7.39 7.39 -12.61
C TYR A 159 8.66 6.78 -12.01
N TYR A 160 9.05 7.22 -10.81
CA TYR A 160 10.30 6.77 -10.20
C TYR A 160 10.06 5.58 -9.26
N PRO A 161 10.87 4.50 -9.37
CA PRO A 161 10.75 3.37 -8.47
C PRO A 161 10.99 3.82 -7.03
N PRO A 162 10.36 3.17 -6.04
CA PRO A 162 10.66 3.45 -4.64
C PRO A 162 12.18 3.29 -4.39
N PRO A 163 12.78 4.06 -3.49
CA PRO A 163 14.19 3.88 -3.14
C PRO A 163 14.45 2.42 -2.76
N PRO A 164 15.59 1.82 -3.16
CA PRO A 164 15.97 0.51 -2.67
C PRO A 164 15.97 0.54 -1.14
N HIS A 165 15.33 -0.44 -0.51
CA HIS A 165 15.33 -0.57 0.93
C HIS A 165 16.73 -0.98 1.38
N GLU A 166 17.39 -0.18 2.23
CA GLU A 166 18.56 -0.65 2.96
C GLU A 166 18.06 -1.63 4.01
N PRO A 167 18.54 -2.89 4.05
CA PRO A 167 18.16 -3.80 5.13
C PRO A 167 18.51 -3.15 6.47
N GLU A 168 17.53 -3.05 7.38
CA GLU A 168 17.76 -2.49 8.71
C GLU A 168 18.84 -3.31 9.43
N GLU A 169 19.83 -2.63 10.04
CA GLU A 169 20.82 -3.31 10.86
C GLU A 169 20.15 -3.99 12.06
N PRO A 170 20.52 -5.23 12.39
CA PRO A 170 19.85 -6.05 13.39
C PRO A 170 20.26 -5.60 14.81
N THR A 171 19.81 -4.43 15.24
CA THR A 171 20.05 -3.95 16.60
C THR A 171 18.79 -4.15 17.45
N ALA A 172 18.94 -4.99 18.48
CA ALA A 172 17.94 -5.54 19.40
C ALA A 172 17.13 -6.74 18.85
N GLN A 173 17.62 -7.95 19.18
CA GLN A 173 16.87 -9.21 19.07
C GLN A 173 15.69 -9.24 20.06
N VAL A 174 14.61 -8.54 19.74
CA VAL A 174 13.29 -8.91 20.27
C VAL A 174 12.91 -10.23 19.62
N PRO A 175 12.46 -11.27 20.35
CA PRO A 175 12.00 -12.51 19.74
C PRO A 175 10.87 -12.22 18.74
N LYS A 176 11.21 -12.20 17.45
CA LYS A 176 10.29 -11.86 16.36
C LYS A 176 9.30 -12.99 16.13
N HIS A 177 8.02 -12.66 16.00
CA HIS A 177 7.03 -13.65 15.60
C HIS A 177 7.12 -13.88 14.09
N GLN A 178 7.75 -14.98 13.66
CA GLN A 178 7.94 -15.34 12.24
C GLN A 178 6.67 -15.88 11.56
N PHE A 179 5.48 -15.36 11.90
CA PHE A 179 4.22 -15.90 11.36
C PHE A 179 4.19 -15.84 9.83
N THR A 180 4.51 -14.67 9.28
CA THR A 180 4.60 -14.45 7.82
C THR A 180 5.70 -15.32 7.19
N GLY A 181 6.79 -15.59 7.91
CA GLY A 181 7.84 -16.52 7.49
C GLY A 181 7.36 -17.96 7.26
N GLN A 182 6.29 -18.39 7.93
CA GLN A 182 5.70 -19.72 7.70
C GLN A 182 5.04 -19.85 6.32
N LEU A 183 4.72 -18.74 5.66
CA LEU A 183 4.18 -18.72 4.31
C LEU A 183 5.26 -18.57 3.23
N GLY A 184 6.51 -18.30 3.62
CA GLY A 184 7.66 -18.19 2.70
C GLY A 184 7.82 -19.39 1.77
N PRO A 185 7.69 -20.65 2.23
CA PRO A 185 7.67 -21.83 1.35
C PRO A 185 6.56 -21.75 0.28
N CYS A 186 5.35 -21.33 0.65
CA CYS A 186 4.27 -21.22 -0.33
C CYS A 186 4.51 -20.08 -1.33
N GLN A 187 5.07 -18.97 -0.89
CA GLN A 187 5.42 -17.85 -1.77
C GLN A 187 6.50 -18.25 -2.76
N LYS A 188 7.59 -18.84 -2.27
CA LYS A 188 8.66 -19.37 -3.13
C LYS A 188 8.14 -20.42 -4.11
N PHE A 189 7.18 -21.25 -3.70
CA PHE A 189 6.55 -22.20 -4.62
C PHE A 189 5.79 -21.50 -5.75
N LEU A 190 5.01 -20.46 -5.44
CA LEU A 190 4.33 -19.66 -6.45
C LEU A 190 5.32 -18.88 -7.34
N ASP A 191 6.42 -18.40 -6.77
CA ASP A 191 7.51 -17.75 -7.50
C ASP A 191 8.16 -18.73 -8.48
N ASP A 192 8.52 -19.94 -8.03
CA ASP A 192 9.09 -20.98 -8.89
C ASP A 192 8.15 -21.32 -10.06
N LEU A 193 6.85 -21.49 -9.78
CA LEU A 193 5.85 -21.79 -10.82
C LEU A 193 5.64 -20.64 -11.81
N THR A 194 5.80 -19.39 -11.38
CA THR A 194 5.70 -18.23 -12.28
C THR A 194 6.97 -18.06 -13.12
N GLN A 195 8.15 -18.43 -12.61
CA GLN A 195 9.44 -18.31 -13.30
C GLN A 195 9.69 -19.40 -14.37
N VAL A 196 9.25 -20.65 -14.15
CA VAL A 196 9.47 -21.79 -15.08
C VAL A 196 9.06 -21.46 -16.52
N HIS A 197 8.00 -20.67 -16.71
CA HIS A 197 7.50 -20.31 -18.04
C HIS A 197 8.08 -19.01 -18.64
N LEU A 198 8.62 -18.09 -17.83
CA LEU A 198 9.34 -16.92 -18.37
C LEU A 198 10.58 -17.35 -19.16
N ALA A 199 11.18 -18.48 -18.79
CA ALA A 199 12.24 -19.13 -19.55
C ALA A 199 11.70 -19.75 -20.86
N GLU A 200 10.57 -20.47 -20.83
CA GLU A 200 9.96 -21.09 -22.01
C GLU A 200 9.44 -20.06 -23.03
N THR A 201 8.90 -18.93 -22.57
CA THR A 201 8.39 -17.85 -23.45
C THR A 201 9.54 -17.09 -24.13
N LYS A 202 10.69 -16.96 -23.45
CA LYS A 202 11.93 -16.41 -24.04
C LYS A 202 12.56 -17.37 -25.05
N GLN A 203 12.43 -18.68 -24.86
CA GLN A 203 12.89 -19.68 -25.83
C GLN A 203 12.02 -19.66 -27.09
N GLY A 204 10.68 -19.57 -26.94
CA GLY A 204 9.74 -19.53 -28.07
C GLY A 204 9.75 -18.25 -28.91
N THR A 205 10.38 -17.17 -28.43
CA THR A 205 10.59 -15.93 -29.22
C THR A 205 11.89 -15.92 -30.01
N ILE A 206 12.80 -16.88 -29.77
CA ILE A 206 14.04 -17.06 -30.55
C ILE A 206 13.80 -17.99 -31.75
N ASP A 207 12.80 -18.86 -31.69
CA ASP A 207 12.52 -19.87 -32.72
C ASP A 207 11.47 -19.44 -33.77
N GLU A 208 11.01 -18.18 -33.78
CA GLU A 208 10.09 -17.67 -34.81
C GLU A 208 10.78 -17.24 -36.12
N GLU A 209 12.11 -17.32 -36.23
CA GLU A 209 12.87 -17.02 -37.47
C GLU A 209 13.28 -18.26 -38.30
N SER A 210 12.86 -19.47 -37.93
CA SER A 210 13.17 -20.69 -38.71
C SER A 210 11.97 -21.61 -38.89
N LYS A 211 10.97 -21.14 -39.65
CA LYS A 211 9.99 -22.03 -40.28
C LYS A 211 10.35 -22.27 -41.73
N ASP A 212 11.14 -23.32 -41.97
CA ASP A 212 11.01 -24.17 -43.15
C ASP A 212 11.50 -25.58 -42.78
N ASP A 213 10.72 -26.58 -43.21
CA ASP A 213 10.97 -28.02 -43.16
C ASP A 213 10.96 -28.75 -41.80
N ILE A 214 9.85 -29.45 -41.52
CA ILE A 214 9.75 -30.93 -41.58
C ILE A 214 8.35 -31.34 -41.11
N SER A 215 7.61 -31.93 -42.06
CA SER A 215 6.40 -32.72 -41.83
C SER A 215 6.72 -34.06 -41.15
N SER A 216 5.71 -34.62 -40.47
CA SER A 216 5.56 -36.00 -39.98
C SER A 216 6.06 -36.31 -38.56
N ASN A 217 5.19 -36.10 -37.58
CA ASN A 217 4.68 -37.20 -36.74
C ASN A 217 3.44 -36.71 -35.96
N LYS A 218 2.26 -37.00 -36.54
CA LYS A 218 1.00 -37.07 -35.80
C LYS A 218 1.02 -38.35 -34.95
N ASP A 219 0.29 -38.31 -33.84
CA ASP A 219 -0.08 -39.45 -32.98
C ASP A 219 0.75 -39.64 -31.70
N LEU A 220 0.77 -38.63 -30.83
CA LEU A 220 0.74 -38.81 -29.38
C LEU A 220 -0.22 -37.77 -28.77
N SER A 221 -1.35 -38.27 -28.26
CA SER A 221 -2.44 -37.62 -27.50
C SER A 221 -2.26 -36.15 -27.06
N HIS A 222 -2.95 -35.23 -27.75
CA HIS A 222 -3.15 -33.84 -27.32
C HIS A 222 -3.94 -33.69 -26.01
N GLU A 223 -4.68 -34.72 -25.57
CA GLU A 223 -5.47 -34.67 -24.31
C GLU A 223 -4.62 -34.96 -23.05
N ALA A 224 -3.48 -35.64 -23.15
CA ALA A 224 -2.68 -36.02 -21.98
C ALA A 224 -1.73 -34.89 -21.49
N VAL A 225 -1.38 -33.95 -22.37
CA VAL A 225 -0.53 -32.79 -22.05
C VAL A 225 -1.34 -31.64 -21.43
N GLU A 226 -2.66 -31.60 -21.64
CA GLU A 226 -3.56 -30.62 -21.01
C GLU A 226 -3.75 -30.81 -19.50
N ASP A 227 -3.53 -32.03 -18.97
CA ASP A 227 -3.85 -32.38 -17.58
C ASP A 227 -2.72 -32.08 -16.59
N SER A 228 -1.45 -32.21 -16.98
CA SER A 228 -0.32 -32.03 -16.05
C SER A 228 0.06 -30.56 -15.79
N GLN A 229 -0.17 -29.66 -16.75
CA GLN A 229 0.26 -28.24 -16.67
C GLN A 229 -0.89 -27.24 -16.51
N GLY A 230 -2.14 -27.69 -16.51
CA GLY A 230 -3.31 -26.81 -16.48
C GLY A 230 -3.44 -25.94 -15.22
N HIS A 231 -2.79 -26.30 -14.11
CA HIS A 231 -2.73 -25.48 -12.89
C HIS A 231 -1.72 -24.34 -13.00
N ILE A 232 -0.57 -24.55 -13.67
CA ILE A 232 0.43 -23.49 -13.90
C ILE A 232 -0.17 -22.36 -14.74
N ARG A 233 -0.89 -22.70 -15.81
CA ARG A 233 -1.57 -21.71 -16.66
C ARG A 233 -2.58 -20.86 -15.87
N ARG A 234 -3.40 -21.50 -15.03
CA ARG A 234 -4.36 -20.80 -14.17
C ARG A 234 -3.66 -19.95 -13.10
N LEU A 235 -2.58 -20.45 -12.51
CA LEU A 235 -1.79 -19.64 -11.58
C LEU A 235 -1.33 -18.36 -12.25
N GLN A 236 -0.76 -18.44 -13.44
CA GLN A 236 -0.29 -17.24 -14.16
C GLN A 236 -1.42 -16.28 -14.49
N GLU A 237 -2.58 -16.78 -14.91
CA GLU A 237 -3.76 -15.96 -15.15
C GLU A 237 -4.21 -15.20 -13.89
N TYR A 238 -4.18 -15.87 -12.73
CA TYR A 238 -4.64 -15.30 -11.46
C TYR A 238 -3.55 -14.63 -10.62
N ALA A 239 -2.27 -14.73 -11.01
CA ALA A 239 -1.13 -14.18 -10.27
C ALA A 239 -0.40 -13.08 -11.04
N LEU A 240 -0.47 -13.08 -12.37
CA LEU A 240 0.28 -12.17 -13.24
C LEU A 240 -0.64 -11.44 -14.21
N ARG A 241 -0.32 -10.17 -14.47
CA ARG A 241 -0.91 -9.42 -15.58
C ARG A 241 0.11 -9.33 -16.70
N ARG A 242 -0.09 -10.10 -17.78
CA ARG A 242 0.88 -10.23 -18.88
C ARG A 242 0.96 -8.96 -19.73
N ASN A 243 -0.18 -8.36 -20.06
CA ASN A 243 -0.25 -7.10 -20.81
C ASN A 243 -1.09 -6.05 -20.04
N PRO A 244 -0.67 -4.77 -20.01
CA PRO A 244 -1.50 -3.68 -19.49
C PRO A 244 -2.87 -3.50 -20.16
N LYS A 245 -3.12 -4.14 -21.31
CA LYS A 245 -4.44 -4.18 -21.97
C LYS A 245 -5.33 -5.34 -21.51
N ASP A 246 -4.74 -6.37 -20.89
CA ASP A 246 -5.49 -7.53 -20.41
C ASP A 246 -6.28 -7.19 -19.13
N SER A 247 -7.36 -7.94 -18.90
CA SER A 247 -8.09 -7.88 -17.64
C SER A 247 -7.20 -8.35 -16.49
N ASP A 248 -7.15 -7.59 -15.40
CA ASP A 248 -6.43 -7.99 -14.21
C ASP A 248 -7.29 -8.96 -13.38
N ASN A 249 -6.97 -10.25 -13.51
CA ASN A 249 -7.70 -11.35 -12.86
C ASN A 249 -7.16 -11.71 -11.47
N ARG A 250 -6.11 -11.00 -11.01
CA ARG A 250 -5.54 -11.19 -9.67
C ARG A 250 -6.56 -10.93 -8.58
N ILE A 251 -6.36 -11.56 -7.41
CA ILE A 251 -7.23 -11.36 -6.26
C ILE A 251 -7.15 -9.90 -5.81
N LYS A 252 -8.29 -9.22 -5.79
CA LYS A 252 -8.43 -7.80 -5.45
C LYS A 252 -8.87 -7.64 -4.01
N ILE A 253 -8.14 -6.84 -3.23
CA ILE A 253 -8.39 -6.63 -1.81
C ILE A 253 -8.53 -5.14 -1.55
N ALA A 254 -9.69 -4.72 -1.04
CA ALA A 254 -9.88 -3.37 -0.53
C ALA A 254 -9.38 -3.27 0.91
N VAL A 255 -8.54 -2.27 1.18
CA VAL A 255 -8.12 -1.87 2.53
C VAL A 255 -8.86 -0.58 2.86
N ILE A 256 -9.87 -0.67 3.72
CA ILE A 256 -10.66 0.47 4.18
C ILE A 256 -10.08 0.94 5.51
N ASP A 257 -9.25 1.98 5.49
CA ASP A 257 -8.45 2.44 6.63
C ASP A 257 -8.16 3.95 6.51
N ASN A 258 -7.06 4.44 7.09
CA ASN A 258 -6.62 5.84 7.04
C ASN A 258 -5.84 6.24 5.75
N GLY A 259 -5.83 5.36 4.75
CA GLY A 259 -5.04 5.48 3.52
C GLY A 259 -3.81 4.57 3.52
N ALA A 260 -2.97 4.65 2.49
CA ALA A 260 -1.71 3.91 2.43
C ALA A 260 -0.68 4.67 1.59
N ASP A 261 0.58 4.66 1.99
CA ASP A 261 1.65 5.26 1.20
C ASP A 261 1.91 4.45 -0.08
N LYS A 262 1.56 5.02 -1.24
CA LYS A 262 1.81 4.38 -2.54
C LYS A 262 3.20 4.69 -3.11
N ILE A 263 3.80 5.81 -2.73
CA ILE A 263 4.98 6.33 -3.44
C ILE A 263 6.28 5.88 -2.79
N ARG A 264 6.34 5.86 -1.46
CA ARG A 264 7.58 5.57 -0.73
C ARG A 264 7.58 4.20 -0.04
N SER A 265 6.47 3.44 -0.13
CA SER A 265 6.36 2.10 0.45
C SER A 265 6.51 1.00 -0.60
N ILE A 266 7.03 -0.15 -0.18
CA ILE A 266 7.22 -1.34 -1.02
C ILE A 266 5.90 -1.89 -1.58
N ILE A 267 4.77 -1.60 -0.93
CA ILE A 267 3.44 -2.00 -1.40
C ILE A 267 2.93 -1.14 -2.56
N GLY A 268 3.64 -0.07 -2.93
CA GLY A 268 3.22 0.87 -3.97
C GLY A 268 2.87 0.18 -5.30
N GLU A 269 3.73 -0.75 -5.71
CA GLU A 269 3.53 -1.59 -6.90
C GLU A 269 2.27 -2.44 -6.80
N MET A 270 1.91 -2.91 -5.59
CA MET A 270 0.73 -3.74 -5.32
C MET A 270 -0.59 -2.95 -5.35
N ILE A 271 -0.54 -1.63 -5.18
CA ILE A 271 -1.73 -0.78 -5.13
C ILE A 271 -2.21 -0.46 -6.54
N ALA A 272 -3.35 -1.03 -6.91
CA ALA A 272 -4.00 -0.76 -8.20
C ALA A 272 -4.63 0.63 -8.21
N LYS A 273 -5.47 0.90 -7.20
CA LYS A 273 -6.39 2.04 -7.19
C LYS A 273 -6.61 2.51 -5.74
N GLY A 274 -7.10 3.72 -5.59
CA GLY A 274 -7.54 4.20 -4.29
C GLY A 274 -8.45 5.41 -4.37
N VAL A 275 -9.16 5.67 -3.27
CA VAL A 275 -10.16 6.73 -3.10
C VAL A 275 -10.06 7.31 -1.70
N SER A 276 -10.45 8.57 -1.53
CA SER A 276 -10.55 9.20 -0.21
C SER A 276 -11.89 9.88 -0.01
N TYR A 277 -12.47 9.67 1.17
CA TYR A 277 -13.71 10.32 1.61
C TYR A 277 -13.46 11.30 2.77
N VAL A 278 -12.20 11.62 3.05
CA VAL A 278 -11.79 12.43 4.20
C VAL A 278 -11.38 13.81 3.74
N THR A 279 -11.88 14.85 4.40
CA THR A 279 -11.52 16.25 4.13
C THR A 279 -10.54 16.81 5.17
N ALA A 280 -9.82 17.87 4.81
CA ALA A 280 -8.94 18.59 5.74
C ALA A 280 -9.75 19.35 6.82
N ASP A 281 -9.21 19.48 8.04
CA ASP A 281 -9.90 20.23 9.14
C ASP A 281 -9.96 21.73 8.91
N LEU A 282 -9.00 22.27 8.16
CA LEU A 282 -8.85 23.71 7.97
C LEU A 282 -9.51 24.12 6.65
N ALA A 283 -10.50 25.01 6.76
CA ALA A 283 -10.83 25.89 5.66
C ALA A 283 -9.65 26.84 5.46
N ASP A 284 -8.77 26.54 4.51
CA ASP A 284 -7.91 27.57 3.95
C ASP A 284 -8.75 28.47 3.01
N GLN A 285 -8.12 29.42 2.32
CA GLN A 285 -8.80 30.26 1.33
C GLN A 285 -9.49 29.48 0.18
N TYR A 286 -9.31 28.14 0.14
CA TYR A 286 -9.91 27.21 -0.81
C TYR A 286 -10.96 26.26 -0.18
N GLY A 287 -11.30 26.43 1.11
CA GLY A 287 -12.47 25.81 1.77
C GLY A 287 -12.22 24.50 2.53
N SER A 288 -13.13 24.16 3.46
CA SER A 288 -13.12 22.95 4.32
C SER A 288 -13.34 21.63 3.57
N ASP A 289 -13.58 21.70 2.27
CA ASP A 289 -14.00 20.55 1.46
C ASP A 289 -12.82 19.90 0.72
N ARG A 290 -11.58 20.29 1.03
CA ARG A 290 -10.39 19.69 0.41
C ARG A 290 -10.26 18.23 0.82
N ILE A 291 -10.50 17.32 -0.14
CA ILE A 291 -10.29 15.88 0.02
C ILE A 291 -8.79 15.62 0.24
N LEU A 292 -8.45 14.91 1.31
CA LEU A 292 -7.09 14.48 1.60
C LEU A 292 -6.73 13.29 0.69
N PRO A 293 -5.51 13.23 0.14
CA PRO A 293 -5.11 12.13 -0.73
C PRO A 293 -5.12 10.79 0.04
N TRP A 294 -5.53 9.71 -0.62
CA TRP A 294 -5.49 8.36 -0.04
C TRP A 294 -4.08 7.76 -0.01
N TRP A 295 -3.21 8.24 -0.89
CA TRP A 295 -1.88 7.70 -1.17
C TRP A 295 -0.76 8.32 -0.33
N MET A 296 -1.10 9.31 0.50
CA MET A 296 -0.19 9.99 1.41
C MET A 296 -0.84 10.10 2.78
N VAL A 297 -0.17 9.56 3.79
CA VAL A 297 -0.75 9.32 5.11
C VAL A 297 0.01 10.04 6.20
N SER A 298 -0.72 10.45 7.23
CA SER A 298 -0.18 11.03 8.48
C SER A 298 -0.05 10.00 9.60
N ASP A 299 -0.57 8.80 9.39
CA ASP A 299 -0.57 7.68 10.32
C ASP A 299 -0.26 6.41 9.53
N ALA A 300 0.65 5.59 10.05
CA ALA A 300 1.19 4.41 9.36
C ALA A 300 0.20 3.24 9.24
N HIS A 301 -0.88 3.24 10.03
CA HIS A 301 -1.74 2.08 10.24
C HIS A 301 -2.20 1.39 8.94
N GLY A 302 -2.88 2.10 8.03
CA GLY A 302 -3.36 1.51 6.79
C GLY A 302 -2.26 1.04 5.85
N THR A 303 -1.08 1.69 5.87
CA THR A 303 0.11 1.20 5.14
C THR A 303 0.62 -0.11 5.73
N GLN A 304 0.66 -0.23 7.06
CA GLN A 304 1.07 -1.45 7.75
C GLN A 304 0.09 -2.60 7.49
N MET A 305 -1.22 -2.35 7.51
CA MET A 305 -2.24 -3.37 7.19
C MET A 305 -2.10 -3.86 5.75
N ALA A 306 -1.95 -2.93 4.80
CA ALA A 306 -1.70 -3.24 3.40
C ALA A 306 -0.39 -4.02 3.20
N SER A 307 0.68 -3.68 3.94
CA SER A 307 1.93 -4.44 3.97
C SER A 307 1.74 -5.87 4.44
N LEU A 308 1.01 -6.10 5.53
CA LEU A 308 0.77 -7.46 6.05
C LEU A 308 0.00 -8.33 5.07
N ILE A 309 -1.01 -7.76 4.40
CA ILE A 309 -1.75 -8.43 3.32
C ILE A 309 -0.79 -8.81 2.18
N GLY A 310 0.04 -7.86 1.73
CA GLY A 310 0.98 -8.09 0.63
C GLY A 310 2.09 -9.08 0.97
N GLN A 311 2.60 -9.06 2.21
CA GLN A 311 3.53 -10.06 2.74
C GLN A 311 2.91 -11.44 2.87
N THR A 312 1.59 -11.57 2.83
CA THR A 312 0.89 -12.86 2.90
C THR A 312 0.63 -13.40 1.49
N ASN A 313 0.10 -12.56 0.60
CA ASN A 313 -0.07 -12.86 -0.82
C ASN A 313 0.57 -11.77 -1.70
N PRO A 314 1.80 -11.95 -2.21
CA PRO A 314 2.47 -10.95 -3.04
C PRO A 314 1.83 -10.77 -4.43
N TYR A 315 0.96 -11.70 -4.84
CA TYR A 315 0.28 -11.69 -6.14
C TYR A 315 -1.09 -11.00 -6.13
N CYS A 316 -1.50 -10.40 -5.01
CA CYS A 316 -2.77 -9.69 -4.92
C CYS A 316 -2.70 -8.24 -5.44
N ARG A 317 -3.86 -7.62 -5.63
CA ARG A 317 -4.01 -6.20 -5.92
C ARG A 317 -4.71 -5.48 -4.78
N LEU A 318 -4.10 -4.40 -4.32
CA LEU A 318 -4.62 -3.58 -3.24
C LEU A 318 -5.42 -2.41 -3.78
N TYR A 319 -6.56 -2.15 -3.13
CA TYR A 319 -7.49 -1.06 -3.41
C TYR A 319 -7.65 -0.25 -2.13
N ILE A 320 -7.15 0.98 -2.11
CA ILE A 320 -6.99 1.72 -0.85
C ILE A 320 -8.13 2.73 -0.70
N ALA A 321 -8.94 2.61 0.36
CA ALA A 321 -9.97 3.58 0.67
C ALA A 321 -9.67 4.30 1.98
N ARG A 322 -9.42 5.61 1.90
CA ARG A 322 -9.20 6.47 3.07
C ARG A 322 -10.53 6.94 3.65
N VAL A 323 -10.80 6.57 4.90
CA VAL A 323 -12.06 6.86 5.62
C VAL A 323 -11.87 7.56 6.97
N GLY A 324 -10.62 7.71 7.42
CA GLY A 324 -10.23 8.52 8.57
C GLY A 324 -8.89 9.22 8.36
N LYS A 325 -8.57 10.20 9.21
CA LYS A 325 -7.24 10.85 9.23
C LYS A 325 -6.19 10.00 9.90
N GLY A 326 -6.61 9.26 10.93
CA GLY A 326 -5.87 8.23 11.61
C GLY A 326 -6.82 7.10 12.02
N ARG A 327 -6.28 6.04 12.62
CA ARG A 327 -7.05 4.82 12.93
C ARG A 327 -8.22 5.05 13.92
N ASN A 328 -8.13 6.08 14.76
CA ASN A 328 -9.14 6.39 15.78
C ASN A 328 -10.23 7.37 15.28
N ASP A 329 -10.09 7.89 14.05
CA ASP A 329 -10.96 8.94 13.48
C ASP A 329 -11.71 8.42 12.25
N ILE A 330 -12.11 7.15 12.27
CA ILE A 330 -12.83 6.55 11.14
C ILE A 330 -14.32 6.88 11.26
N ASP A 331 -14.84 7.53 10.23
CA ASP A 331 -16.27 7.85 10.11
C ASP A 331 -17.02 6.66 9.45
N PRO A 332 -17.99 6.03 10.14
CA PRO A 332 -18.83 4.97 9.58
C PRO A 332 -19.51 5.34 8.26
N LYS A 333 -19.88 6.61 8.05
CA LYS A 333 -20.50 7.08 6.80
C LYS A 333 -19.52 7.05 5.64
N ASN A 334 -18.26 7.40 5.89
CA ASN A 334 -17.19 7.31 4.89
C ASN A 334 -16.85 5.84 4.60
N ALA A 335 -16.83 4.98 5.63
CA ALA A 335 -16.70 3.54 5.46
C ALA A 335 -17.81 2.95 4.58
N ALA A 336 -19.06 3.38 4.75
CA ALA A 336 -20.17 2.94 3.91
C ALA A 336 -19.97 3.30 2.42
N LYS A 337 -19.47 4.51 2.13
CA LYS A 337 -19.13 4.93 0.76
C LYS A 337 -17.96 4.12 0.20
N ALA A 338 -16.94 3.88 1.02
CA ALA A 338 -15.77 3.08 0.65
C ALA A 338 -16.13 1.62 0.29
N ILE A 339 -17.05 0.99 1.03
CA ILE A 339 -17.54 -0.35 0.69
C ILE A 339 -18.22 -0.35 -0.68
N ARG A 340 -19.09 0.64 -0.96
CA ARG A 340 -19.76 0.73 -2.27
C ARG A 340 -18.74 0.90 -3.41
N TRP A 341 -17.76 1.78 -3.24
CA TRP A 341 -16.66 1.91 -4.20
C TRP A 341 -15.91 0.60 -4.39
N ALA A 342 -15.61 -0.14 -3.32
CA ALA A 342 -14.95 -1.43 -3.43
C ALA A 342 -15.77 -2.45 -4.25
N LEU A 343 -17.11 -2.45 -4.09
CA LEU A 343 -18.02 -3.27 -4.89
C LEU A 343 -18.04 -2.86 -6.38
N ASP A 344 -17.92 -1.56 -6.67
CA ASP A 344 -17.80 -1.06 -8.05
C ASP A 344 -16.47 -1.47 -8.69
N GLN A 345 -15.41 -1.57 -7.89
CA GLN A 345 -14.11 -2.10 -8.31
C GLN A 345 -14.07 -3.64 -8.43
N ASN A 346 -15.18 -4.32 -8.12
CA ASN A 346 -15.32 -5.78 -8.14
C ASN A 346 -14.27 -6.50 -7.28
N VAL A 347 -13.94 -5.94 -6.11
CA VAL A 347 -12.96 -6.57 -5.21
C VAL A 347 -13.45 -7.94 -4.71
N ASP A 348 -12.51 -8.81 -4.38
CA ASP A 348 -12.77 -10.13 -3.83
C ASP A 348 -12.92 -10.10 -2.31
N ILE A 349 -12.11 -9.27 -1.65
CA ILE A 349 -12.00 -9.16 -0.20
C ILE A 349 -11.99 -7.69 0.22
N ILE A 350 -12.62 -7.38 1.35
CA ILE A 350 -12.55 -6.10 2.06
C ILE A 350 -11.95 -6.36 3.44
N SER A 351 -10.88 -5.65 3.78
CA SER A 351 -10.25 -5.66 5.10
C SER A 351 -10.60 -4.36 5.85
N MET A 352 -11.23 -4.49 7.02
CA MET A 352 -11.58 -3.39 7.93
C MET A 352 -10.89 -3.61 9.29
N SER A 353 -9.67 -3.10 9.39
CA SER A 353 -8.79 -3.28 10.55
C SER A 353 -9.00 -2.23 11.64
N TRP A 354 -10.25 -1.85 11.88
CA TRP A 354 -10.64 -0.82 12.84
C TRP A 354 -12.01 -1.14 13.45
N THR A 355 -12.32 -0.49 14.56
CA THR A 355 -13.59 -0.64 15.25
C THR A 355 -14.16 0.72 15.63
N THR A 356 -15.49 0.76 15.81
CA THR A 356 -16.18 1.95 16.30
C THR A 356 -17.38 1.55 17.14
N LYS A 357 -17.68 2.37 18.15
CA LYS A 357 -18.91 2.21 18.97
C LYS A 357 -20.14 2.82 18.29
N LYS A 358 -19.95 3.57 17.21
CA LYS A 358 -21.04 4.25 16.48
C LYS A 358 -21.68 3.29 15.48
N ASN A 359 -22.92 2.86 15.77
CA ASN A 359 -23.73 2.16 14.77
C ASN A 359 -24.17 3.13 13.66
N ASP A 360 -24.04 2.74 12.40
CA ASP A 360 -24.52 3.51 11.26
C ASP A 360 -25.31 2.63 10.29
N ARG A 361 -26.52 3.08 9.94
CA ARG A 361 -27.43 2.32 9.06
C ARG A 361 -26.89 2.18 7.63
N ASN A 362 -26.15 3.17 7.12
CA ASN A 362 -25.58 3.10 5.78
C ASN A 362 -24.42 2.12 5.74
N LEU A 363 -23.62 2.06 6.80
CA LEU A 363 -22.55 1.07 6.92
C LEU A 363 -23.13 -0.35 6.97
N GLN A 364 -24.16 -0.57 7.80
CA GLN A 364 -24.85 -1.86 7.88
C GLN A 364 -25.44 -2.28 6.52
N ALA A 365 -26.10 -1.36 5.82
CA ALA A 365 -26.66 -1.61 4.50
C ALA A 365 -25.57 -1.96 3.48
N ALA A 366 -24.47 -1.19 3.42
CA ALA A 366 -23.37 -1.45 2.51
C ALA A 366 -22.71 -2.83 2.76
N ILE A 367 -22.59 -3.24 4.02
CA ILE A 367 -22.11 -4.57 4.40
C ILE A 367 -23.09 -5.67 3.96
N SER A 368 -24.39 -5.44 4.14
CA SER A 368 -25.42 -6.39 3.68
C SER A 368 -25.44 -6.51 2.15
N ASP A 369 -25.23 -5.42 1.43
CA ASP A 369 -25.15 -5.42 -0.03
C ASP A 369 -23.90 -6.17 -0.51
N ALA A 370 -22.78 -6.02 0.20
CA ALA A 370 -21.52 -6.69 -0.11
C ALA A 370 -21.57 -8.21 0.13
N SER A 371 -22.29 -8.67 1.16
CA SER A 371 -22.39 -10.10 1.49
C SER A 371 -23.43 -10.85 0.66
N ASN A 372 -24.38 -10.15 0.04
CA ASN A 372 -25.51 -10.77 -0.64
C ASN A 372 -25.18 -11.11 -2.11
N PRO A 373 -25.14 -12.40 -2.51
CA PRO A 373 -25.06 -12.76 -3.92
C PRO A 373 -26.37 -12.37 -4.61
N ASN A 374 -26.30 -11.49 -5.61
CA ASN A 374 -27.41 -11.27 -6.54
C ASN A 374 -27.12 -11.98 -7.87
N SER A 375 -28.10 -12.02 -8.78
CA SER A 375 -28.00 -12.74 -10.06
C SER A 375 -26.79 -12.35 -10.91
N ASN A 376 -26.19 -11.17 -10.69
CA ASN A 376 -25.11 -10.63 -11.52
C ASN A 376 -23.79 -10.40 -10.76
N LYS A 377 -23.73 -10.58 -9.43
CA LYS A 377 -22.53 -10.36 -8.62
C LYS A 377 -22.36 -11.42 -7.53
N ARG A 378 -21.17 -11.99 -7.45
CA ARG A 378 -20.73 -12.87 -6.33
C ARG A 378 -20.62 -12.08 -5.02
N PRO A 379 -20.68 -12.74 -3.85
CA PRO A 379 -20.42 -12.08 -2.57
C PRO A 379 -18.99 -11.55 -2.47
N THR A 380 -18.80 -10.49 -1.68
CA THR A 380 -17.48 -9.97 -1.32
C THR A 380 -17.16 -10.35 0.11
N LEU A 381 -16.00 -10.97 0.35
CA LEU A 381 -15.58 -11.36 1.68
C LEU A 381 -15.20 -10.13 2.50
N MET A 382 -15.64 -10.06 3.75
CA MET A 382 -15.33 -8.94 4.65
C MET A 382 -14.71 -9.45 5.94
N PHE A 383 -13.53 -8.94 6.30
CA PHE A 383 -12.85 -9.24 7.56
C PHE A 383 -12.84 -7.99 8.44
N CYS A 384 -13.20 -8.15 9.71
CA CYS A 384 -13.30 -7.05 10.68
C CYS A 384 -12.54 -7.40 11.96
N SER A 385 -11.77 -6.44 12.48
CA SER A 385 -11.12 -6.63 13.77
C SER A 385 -12.12 -6.55 14.92
N THR A 386 -11.88 -7.32 15.97
CA THR A 386 -12.49 -7.07 17.28
C THR A 386 -11.82 -5.90 18.01
N ALA A 387 -12.41 -5.44 19.10
CA ALA A 387 -11.81 -4.43 19.95
C ALA A 387 -10.69 -5.04 20.80
N ASP A 388 -9.59 -4.30 20.94
CA ASP A 388 -8.46 -4.66 21.81
C ASP A 388 -8.63 -4.02 23.21
N GLU A 389 -9.84 -4.09 23.77
CA GLU A 389 -10.23 -3.45 25.05
C GLU A 389 -10.36 -4.42 26.24
N GLY A 390 -10.02 -5.70 26.05
CA GLY A 390 -10.15 -6.75 27.06
C GLY A 390 -11.61 -7.14 27.32
N VAL A 391 -11.83 -7.89 28.41
CA VAL A 391 -13.07 -8.66 28.68
C VAL A 391 -14.37 -7.83 28.62
N TYR A 392 -14.27 -6.51 28.84
CA TYR A 392 -15.40 -5.59 28.87
C TYR A 392 -15.64 -4.86 27.54
N SER A 393 -15.40 -5.51 26.40
CA SER A 393 -15.72 -4.90 25.10
C SER A 393 -17.25 -4.73 24.93
N GLU A 394 -17.69 -3.49 24.81
CA GLU A 394 -19.06 -3.15 24.39
C GLU A 394 -19.32 -3.57 22.93
N THR A 395 -20.56 -3.44 22.46
CA THR A 395 -20.89 -3.66 21.05
C THR A 395 -20.08 -2.75 20.14
N ILE A 396 -19.42 -3.34 19.15
CA ILE A 396 -18.54 -2.67 18.20
C ILE A 396 -18.89 -3.00 16.75
N TYR A 397 -18.78 -2.00 15.90
CA TYR A 397 -19.03 -2.12 14.46
C TYR A 397 -17.73 -1.92 13.69
N PRO A 398 -17.57 -2.53 12.50
CA PRO A 398 -18.54 -3.40 11.81
C PRO A 398 -18.62 -4.85 12.32
N ALA A 399 -17.75 -5.27 13.24
CA ALA A 399 -17.69 -6.66 13.71
C ALA A 399 -19.07 -7.21 14.11
N ASP A 400 -19.84 -6.49 14.93
CA ASP A 400 -21.15 -6.96 15.44
C ASP A 400 -22.31 -6.89 14.44
N TYR A 401 -22.05 -6.58 13.16
CA TYR A 401 -22.99 -6.93 12.09
C TYR A 401 -23.00 -8.45 11.77
N GLY A 402 -22.07 -9.21 12.36
CA GLY A 402 -22.19 -10.64 12.74
C GLY A 402 -22.36 -11.66 11.62
N ASN A 403 -23.45 -11.57 10.86
CA ASN A 403 -23.79 -12.53 9.82
C ASN A 403 -23.09 -12.23 8.49
N ASN A 404 -22.71 -10.97 8.28
CA ASN A 404 -22.20 -10.51 6.99
C ASN A 404 -20.67 -10.34 6.95
N VAL A 405 -19.98 -10.53 8.08
CA VAL A 405 -18.54 -10.28 8.22
C VAL A 405 -17.86 -11.38 9.01
N VAL A 406 -16.57 -11.62 8.75
CA VAL A 406 -15.72 -12.50 9.54
C VAL A 406 -15.06 -11.67 10.66
N LYS A 407 -15.39 -11.97 11.91
CA LYS A 407 -14.80 -11.35 13.11
C LYS A 407 -13.45 -11.99 13.42
N VAL A 408 -12.40 -11.17 13.47
CA VAL A 408 -11.03 -11.63 13.69
C VAL A 408 -10.46 -11.05 14.98
N SER A 409 -9.87 -11.90 15.81
CA SER A 409 -9.17 -11.50 17.03
C SER A 409 -7.71 -11.90 17.01
N ALA A 410 -6.88 -11.10 17.68
CA ALA A 410 -5.46 -11.36 17.80
C ALA A 410 -5.14 -12.43 18.86
N THR A 411 -4.23 -13.32 18.50
CA THR A 411 -3.55 -14.20 19.46
C THR A 411 -2.09 -13.80 19.67
N ASP A 412 -1.56 -14.21 20.81
CA ASP A 412 -0.13 -14.25 21.06
C ASP A 412 0.56 -15.37 20.25
N ARG A 413 1.88 -15.50 20.43
CA ARG A 413 2.72 -16.53 19.80
C ARG A 413 2.41 -17.97 20.20
N TRP A 414 1.63 -18.19 21.25
CA TRP A 414 1.20 -19.50 21.72
C TRP A 414 -0.22 -19.83 21.28
N GLY A 415 -0.84 -18.99 20.45
CA GLY A 415 -2.19 -19.18 19.95
C GLY A 415 -3.28 -18.90 20.99
N ARG A 416 -2.96 -18.17 22.06
CA ARG A 416 -3.93 -17.73 23.07
C ARG A 416 -4.40 -16.33 22.72
N LEU A 417 -5.68 -16.03 22.98
CA LEU A 417 -6.20 -14.67 22.82
C LEU A 417 -5.32 -13.68 23.58
N SER A 418 -4.91 -12.61 22.89
CA SER A 418 -4.20 -11.50 23.52
C SER A 418 -5.04 -10.99 24.69
N ALA A 419 -4.39 -10.62 25.80
CA ALA A 419 -5.07 -10.03 26.95
C ALA A 419 -5.95 -8.82 26.56
N LYS A 420 -5.55 -8.11 25.50
CA LYS A 420 -6.30 -6.98 24.94
C LYS A 420 -7.48 -7.44 24.08
N SER A 421 -7.42 -8.59 23.42
CA SER A 421 -8.45 -9.05 22.49
C SER A 421 -9.48 -10.01 23.11
N GLN A 422 -9.41 -10.26 24.42
CA GLN A 422 -10.38 -11.09 25.12
C GLN A 422 -11.75 -10.40 25.11
N SER A 423 -12.68 -10.84 24.26
CA SER A 423 -14.07 -10.36 24.26
C SER A 423 -14.99 -11.39 24.90
N THR A 424 -16.09 -10.94 25.51
CA THR A 424 -17.21 -11.83 25.91
C THR A 424 -18.04 -12.31 24.72
N GLN A 425 -17.90 -11.67 23.56
CA GLN A 425 -18.60 -12.03 22.33
C GLN A 425 -17.82 -13.12 21.56
N PRO A 426 -18.52 -14.07 20.93
CA PRO A 426 -17.88 -15.08 20.10
C PRO A 426 -17.20 -14.46 18.89
N VAL A 427 -15.98 -14.93 18.62
CA VAL A 427 -15.14 -14.54 17.49
C VAL A 427 -15.19 -15.63 16.43
N ASP A 428 -15.10 -15.28 15.14
CA ASP A 428 -15.16 -16.29 14.08
C ASP A 428 -13.80 -17.00 13.92
N ILE A 429 -12.70 -16.23 13.91
CA ILE A 429 -11.34 -16.76 13.77
C ILE A 429 -10.32 -16.02 14.62
N GLN A 430 -9.27 -16.74 14.99
CA GLN A 430 -8.15 -16.29 15.83
C GLN A 430 -6.83 -16.38 15.05
N ILE A 431 -6.18 -15.24 14.83
CA ILE A 431 -4.96 -15.13 14.03
C ILE A 431 -3.87 -14.45 14.88
N PRO A 432 -2.60 -14.87 14.78
CA PRO A 432 -1.50 -14.17 15.42
C PRO A 432 -1.50 -12.68 15.09
N GLY A 433 -1.45 -11.85 16.13
CA GLY A 433 -1.55 -10.41 16.00
C GLY A 433 -0.68 -9.66 16.99
N GLU A 434 0.23 -10.32 17.70
CA GLU A 434 1.18 -9.67 18.61
C GLU A 434 2.61 -9.72 18.09
N ASN A 435 3.31 -8.57 18.15
CA ASN A 435 4.71 -8.41 17.80
C ASN A 435 5.03 -8.90 16.37
N ILE A 436 4.14 -8.56 15.43
CA ILE A 436 4.28 -8.90 14.00
C ILE A 436 5.01 -7.76 13.29
N GLU A 437 5.96 -8.11 12.43
CA GLU A 437 6.71 -7.15 11.62
C GLU A 437 5.82 -6.56 10.52
N ALA A 438 5.71 -5.24 10.45
CA ALA A 438 4.91 -4.55 9.43
C ALA A 438 5.64 -3.31 8.93
N VAL A 439 5.74 -3.19 7.61
CA VAL A 439 6.40 -2.05 6.96
C VAL A 439 5.45 -0.85 6.98
N GLY A 440 5.91 0.26 7.54
CA GLY A 440 5.21 1.54 7.50
C GLY A 440 6.00 2.61 6.75
N PRO A 441 5.43 3.81 6.56
CA PRO A 441 6.09 4.88 5.84
C PRO A 441 7.27 5.45 6.66
N ALA A 442 8.49 5.31 6.16
CA ALA A 442 9.72 5.68 6.88
C ALA A 442 9.80 7.17 7.29
N TYR A 443 9.06 8.06 6.62
CA TYR A 443 9.02 9.50 6.96
C TYR A 443 8.17 9.80 8.19
N ILE A 444 7.34 8.86 8.64
CA ILE A 444 6.61 8.96 9.90
C ILE A 444 7.59 8.48 10.98
N GLY A 445 8.39 9.39 11.56
CA GLY A 445 9.53 9.05 12.44
C GLY A 445 9.23 8.26 13.72
N SER A 446 7.99 7.80 13.92
CA SER A 446 7.51 7.01 15.05
C SER A 446 6.90 5.66 14.64
N VAL A 447 7.21 5.12 13.46
CA VAL A 447 6.78 3.76 13.09
C VAL A 447 7.59 2.73 13.87
N LEU A 448 6.92 1.96 14.73
CA LEU A 448 7.55 0.81 15.38
C LEU A 448 7.78 -0.32 14.35
N PRO A 449 8.90 -1.06 14.47
CA PRO A 449 9.20 -2.17 13.56
C PRO A 449 8.20 -3.31 13.67
N THR A 450 7.53 -3.41 14.83
CA THR A 450 6.46 -4.38 15.07
C THR A 450 5.17 -3.70 15.50
N VAL A 451 4.06 -4.34 15.14
CA VAL A 451 2.71 -3.92 15.49
C VAL A 451 1.98 -5.05 16.21
N SER A 452 1.03 -4.65 17.06
CA SER A 452 0.17 -5.58 17.79
C SER A 452 -1.28 -5.11 17.77
N GLY A 453 -2.22 -6.05 17.60
CA GLY A 453 -3.65 -5.82 17.72
C GLY A 453 -4.49 -6.71 16.82
N SER A 454 -5.81 -6.73 17.05
CA SER A 454 -6.78 -7.42 16.21
C SER A 454 -6.82 -6.83 14.79
N SER A 455 -6.38 -5.58 14.60
CA SER A 455 -6.16 -4.98 13.27
C SER A 455 -5.12 -5.75 12.44
N VAL A 456 -3.99 -6.11 13.07
CA VAL A 456 -2.90 -6.92 12.49
C VAL A 456 -3.42 -8.31 12.11
N ALA A 457 -4.11 -8.97 13.04
CA ALA A 457 -4.74 -10.27 12.84
C ALA A 457 -5.73 -10.25 11.65
N THR A 458 -6.52 -9.18 11.53
CA THR A 458 -7.49 -8.99 10.43
C THR A 458 -6.81 -8.87 9.07
N ALA A 459 -5.74 -8.07 8.99
CA ALA A 459 -4.96 -7.91 7.76
C ALA A 459 -4.32 -9.24 7.32
N LEU A 460 -3.77 -10.01 8.28
CA LEU A 460 -3.23 -11.34 8.01
C LEU A 460 -4.32 -12.33 7.56
N ALA A 461 -5.50 -12.32 8.19
CA ALA A 461 -6.64 -13.12 7.76
C ALA A 461 -7.07 -12.79 6.32
N ALA A 462 -7.17 -11.50 5.97
CA ALA A 462 -7.50 -11.08 4.61
C ALA A 462 -6.44 -11.53 3.60
N GLY A 463 -5.15 -11.45 3.97
CA GLY A 463 -4.05 -11.99 3.16
C GLY A 463 -4.11 -13.51 2.97
N ILE A 464 -4.40 -14.26 4.05
CA ILE A 464 -4.49 -15.74 4.01
C ILE A 464 -5.68 -16.16 3.17
N ALA A 465 -6.82 -15.48 3.31
CA ALA A 465 -7.99 -15.71 2.48
C ALA A 465 -7.68 -15.43 1.00
N SER A 466 -6.94 -14.37 0.70
CA SER A 466 -6.50 -14.08 -0.66
C SER A 466 -5.61 -15.17 -1.25
N LEU A 467 -4.64 -15.65 -0.47
CA LEU A 467 -3.78 -16.76 -0.88
C LEU A 467 -4.59 -18.06 -1.09
N ALA A 468 -5.54 -18.34 -0.20
CA ALA A 468 -6.44 -19.48 -0.33
C ALA A 468 -7.30 -19.41 -1.60
N LEU A 469 -7.88 -18.25 -1.92
CA LEU A 469 -8.63 -18.03 -3.16
C LEU A 469 -7.75 -18.22 -4.40
N LEU A 470 -6.52 -17.74 -4.37
CA LEU A 470 -5.54 -17.95 -5.44
C LEU A 470 -5.29 -19.45 -5.67
N LEU A 471 -5.06 -20.23 -4.60
CA LEU A 471 -4.82 -21.66 -4.69
C LEU A 471 -6.07 -22.44 -5.15
N LEU A 472 -7.25 -22.08 -4.66
CA LEU A 472 -8.51 -22.67 -5.11
C LEU A 472 -8.72 -22.45 -6.61
N ARG A 473 -8.50 -21.22 -7.12
CA ARG A 473 -8.58 -20.92 -8.56
C ARG A 473 -7.46 -21.62 -9.36
N THR A 474 -6.28 -21.79 -8.76
CA THR A 474 -5.12 -22.46 -9.38
C THR A 474 -5.31 -23.97 -9.52
N TYR A 475 -5.98 -24.63 -8.58
CA TYR A 475 -6.10 -26.11 -8.59
C TYR A 475 -7.47 -26.64 -9.03
N ASN A 476 -8.46 -25.75 -9.23
CA ASN A 476 -9.81 -26.12 -9.65
C ASN A 476 -10.27 -25.29 -10.86
N LYS A 477 -11.08 -25.89 -11.73
CA LYS A 477 -11.90 -25.17 -12.73
C LYS A 477 -13.24 -24.90 -12.05
N LEU A 478 -13.46 -23.66 -11.62
CA LEU A 478 -14.61 -23.29 -10.79
C LEU A 478 -15.79 -22.86 -11.65
N GLU A 479 -16.94 -23.47 -11.43
CA GLU A 479 -18.22 -23.02 -11.99
C GLU A 479 -18.75 -21.80 -11.22
N ALA A 480 -19.60 -20.99 -11.85
CA ALA A 480 -20.14 -19.76 -11.22
C ALA A 480 -20.83 -20.01 -9.87
N ARG A 481 -21.52 -21.15 -9.72
CA ARG A 481 -22.17 -21.55 -8.46
C ARG A 481 -21.15 -21.85 -7.36
N GLU A 482 -20.03 -22.48 -7.69
CA GLU A 482 -18.95 -22.79 -6.75
C GLU A 482 -18.23 -21.52 -6.31
N VAL A 483 -17.99 -20.59 -7.24
CA VAL A 483 -17.45 -19.26 -6.94
C VAL A 483 -18.33 -18.56 -5.91
N ASN A 484 -19.64 -18.49 -6.09
CA ASN A 484 -20.52 -17.83 -5.11
C ASN A 484 -20.43 -18.44 -3.71
N LYS A 485 -20.29 -19.76 -3.62
CA LYS A 485 -20.14 -20.45 -2.33
C LYS A 485 -18.77 -20.20 -1.70
N ILE A 486 -17.68 -20.29 -2.46
CA ILE A 486 -16.32 -20.07 -1.98
C ILE A 486 -16.13 -18.64 -1.44
N TYR A 487 -16.76 -17.66 -2.11
CA TYR A 487 -16.67 -16.24 -1.78
C TYR A 487 -17.64 -15.79 -0.68
N SER A 488 -18.44 -16.71 -0.12
CA SER A 488 -19.29 -16.44 1.03
C SER A 488 -18.52 -16.56 2.35
N LYS A 489 -19.03 -15.95 3.43
CA LYS A 489 -18.51 -16.14 4.79
C LYS A 489 -18.46 -17.64 5.13
N GLU A 490 -19.54 -18.37 4.88
CA GLU A 490 -19.64 -19.79 5.17
C GLU A 490 -18.59 -20.60 4.41
N GLY A 491 -18.34 -20.24 3.15
CA GLY A 491 -17.31 -20.84 2.30
C GLY A 491 -15.93 -20.65 2.89
N ILE A 492 -15.47 -19.40 3.01
CA ILE A 492 -14.11 -19.14 3.47
C ILE A 492 -13.86 -19.69 4.88
N MET A 493 -14.88 -19.72 5.74
CA MET A 493 -14.78 -20.32 7.07
C MET A 493 -14.46 -21.81 7.03
N LYS A 494 -14.85 -22.57 5.99
CA LYS A 494 -14.44 -23.98 5.84
C LYS A 494 -12.93 -24.11 5.60
N VAL A 495 -12.32 -23.16 4.92
CA VAL A 495 -10.86 -23.09 4.73
C VAL A 495 -10.17 -22.79 6.06
N PHE A 496 -10.63 -21.76 6.79
CA PHE A 496 -10.07 -21.40 8.09
C PHE A 496 -10.23 -22.49 9.15
N LYS A 497 -11.35 -23.22 9.14
CA LYS A 497 -11.60 -24.38 10.02
C LYS A 497 -10.64 -25.54 9.79
N LYS A 498 -10.21 -25.77 8.53
CA LYS A 498 -9.15 -26.76 8.26
C LYS A 498 -7.81 -26.37 8.87
N MET A 499 -7.56 -25.07 9.04
CA MET A 499 -6.41 -24.54 9.77
C MET A 499 -6.74 -24.27 11.25
N GLU A 500 -7.86 -24.79 11.76
CA GLU A 500 -8.29 -24.70 13.17
C GLU A 500 -8.40 -23.28 13.75
N ALA A 501 -8.50 -22.26 12.89
CA ALA A 501 -8.53 -20.86 13.31
C ALA A 501 -9.78 -20.50 14.13
N ASP A 502 -10.84 -21.31 14.08
CA ASP A 502 -12.07 -21.13 14.86
C ASP A 502 -11.97 -21.66 16.30
N LYS A 503 -10.94 -22.47 16.60
CA LYS A 503 -10.76 -23.09 17.91
C LYS A 503 -9.70 -22.38 18.75
N ALA A 504 -8.56 -22.07 18.12
CA ALA A 504 -7.39 -21.46 18.75
C ALA A 504 -6.58 -20.71 17.69
N GLY A 505 -5.36 -20.29 18.01
CA GLY A 505 -4.43 -19.75 17.02
C GLY A 505 -4.28 -20.66 15.80
N ILE A 506 -4.41 -20.06 14.61
CA ILE A 506 -4.36 -20.74 13.31
C ILE A 506 -3.14 -21.66 13.12
N GLN A 507 -3.40 -22.83 12.56
CA GLN A 507 -2.44 -23.86 12.19
C GLN A 507 -2.27 -23.90 10.67
N LEU A 508 -1.45 -22.98 10.13
CA LEU A 508 -1.20 -22.86 8.68
C LEU A 508 -0.71 -24.18 8.06
N HIS A 509 0.08 -24.95 8.81
CA HIS A 509 0.70 -26.20 8.36
C HIS A 509 -0.30 -27.29 7.95
N ASN A 510 -1.59 -27.16 8.29
CA ASN A 510 -2.64 -28.07 7.86
C ASN A 510 -3.00 -27.93 6.37
N LEU A 511 -2.70 -26.79 5.75
CA LEU A 511 -2.96 -26.52 4.32
C LEU A 511 -1.75 -25.98 3.56
N PHE A 512 -0.78 -25.42 4.28
CA PHE A 512 0.42 -24.80 3.72
C PHE A 512 1.66 -25.55 4.21
N PRO A 513 2.39 -26.27 3.35
CA PRO A 513 3.56 -27.03 3.78
C PRO A 513 4.68 -26.12 4.28
N ARG A 514 5.43 -26.59 5.28
CA ARG A 514 6.56 -25.85 5.88
C ARG A 514 7.82 -25.84 5.03
N GLU A 515 7.92 -26.79 4.10
CA GLU A 515 9.06 -26.93 3.18
C GLU A 515 8.52 -27.29 1.80
N ILE A 516 9.30 -26.97 0.76
CA ILE A 516 8.96 -27.28 -0.62
C ILE A 516 9.84 -28.44 -1.11
N THR A 517 9.23 -29.60 -1.24
CA THR A 517 9.74 -30.79 -1.94
C THR A 517 8.77 -31.19 -3.05
N ASN A 518 9.19 -32.04 -3.99
CA ASN A 518 8.28 -32.54 -5.04
C ASN A 518 7.03 -33.21 -4.45
N GLU A 519 7.18 -33.95 -3.35
CA GLU A 519 6.06 -34.57 -2.62
C GLU A 519 5.09 -33.53 -2.07
N THR A 520 5.59 -32.45 -1.45
CA THR A 520 4.72 -31.38 -0.92
C THR A 520 4.00 -30.60 -2.02
N LYS A 521 4.59 -30.48 -3.23
CA LYS A 521 3.94 -29.85 -4.39
C LYS A 521 2.73 -30.65 -4.85
N GLU A 522 2.89 -31.98 -4.94
CA GLU A 522 1.79 -32.89 -5.28
C GLU A 522 0.72 -32.91 -4.19
N GLN A 523 1.13 -32.87 -2.92
CA GLN A 523 0.22 -32.82 -1.79
C GLN A 523 -0.60 -31.53 -1.79
N LEU A 524 0.00 -30.38 -2.08
CA LEU A 524 -0.70 -29.10 -2.21
C LEU A 524 -1.78 -29.17 -3.31
N ALA A 525 -1.47 -29.76 -4.47
CA ALA A 525 -2.43 -29.92 -5.55
C ALA A 525 -3.62 -30.82 -5.16
N LYS A 526 -3.40 -31.82 -4.30
CA LYS A 526 -4.44 -32.68 -3.75
C LYS A 526 -5.26 -31.97 -2.68
N ASP A 527 -4.63 -31.28 -1.73
CA ASP A 527 -5.26 -30.65 -0.58
C ASP A 527 -6.18 -29.50 -0.97
N TRP A 528 -5.78 -28.71 -1.97
CA TRP A 528 -6.51 -27.55 -2.44
C TRP A 528 -7.63 -27.85 -3.45
N LYS A 529 -8.04 -29.12 -3.60
CA LYS A 529 -9.24 -29.49 -4.36
C LYS A 529 -10.52 -29.06 -3.63
N VAL A 530 -11.46 -28.45 -4.35
CA VAL A 530 -12.76 -27.96 -3.83
C VAL A 530 -13.54 -29.06 -3.08
N SER A 531 -13.44 -30.31 -3.55
CA SER A 531 -14.06 -31.48 -2.91
C SER A 531 -13.64 -31.67 -1.45
N ASN A 532 -12.45 -31.22 -1.06
CA ASN A 532 -11.93 -31.43 0.29
C ASN A 532 -12.52 -30.48 1.32
N PHE A 533 -13.18 -29.42 0.89
CA PHE A 533 -13.72 -28.38 1.76
C PHE A 533 -15.25 -28.46 1.91
N ASN A 534 -15.90 -29.45 1.29
CA ASN A 534 -17.35 -29.65 1.33
C ASN A 534 -18.13 -28.36 1.03
N PHE A 535 -17.69 -27.58 0.02
CA PHE A 535 -18.38 -26.35 -0.36
C PHE A 535 -19.78 -26.62 -0.92
N LEU A 536 -19.97 -27.78 -1.57
CA LEU A 536 -21.16 -28.12 -2.34
C LEU A 536 -22.29 -28.74 -1.52
#